data_AF-W2KP19-F1
#
_entry.id   AF-W2KP19-F1
#
_cell.length_a   1.000
_cell.length_b   1.000
_cell.length_c   1.000
_cell.angle_alpha   90.00
_cell.angle_beta   90.00
_cell.angle_gamma   90.00
#
_symmetry.space_group_name_H-M   'P 1'
#
loop_
_entity.id
_entity.type
_entity.pdbx_description
1 polymer ?
#
loop_
_entity_poly.entity_id
_entity_poly.type
_entity_poly.pdbx_seq_one_letter_code
_entity_poly.pdbx_strand_id
1 'polypeptide(L)'
;MGTRYALDADGDVEMSTPQPVYEFIKAPKLASWDQASLIVWNREWEQYLTKIRHRCSVTGESFEGVVATVKGSVEPAVLETLATYVLKKRVENVDDAEILAQVHKRCRSLKNDFIPDITTLFRKSLKMDMQVDDCDARVFQYFQSFTKIVEDNGLQALIGGGNAAGPGYKDQMKARCAILVENIQPAMLKQQIERLIKYERRECKTDDAALFDLILEHARVQQRFHVQSVERVVPQAREQQPQQQGKRSAKSVKATPTAEKKARTPPRDGCLVGKGAHWLDECPTATAG
;
A
#
# COMPACT_ATOMS: atom_id res chain seq x y z
N MET A 1 43.48 -18.37 -40.08
CA MET A 1 42.09 -18.00 -40.45
C MET A 1 41.82 -16.64 -39.85
N GLY A 2 41.91 -15.57 -40.64
CA GLY A 2 41.71 -14.19 -40.16
C GLY A 2 40.23 -13.86 -40.11
N THR A 3 39.77 -13.33 -38.97
CA THR A 3 38.45 -12.73 -38.79
C THR A 3 38.31 -11.55 -39.76
N ARG A 4 37.46 -11.71 -40.79
CA ARG A 4 37.10 -10.62 -41.70
C ARG A 4 36.05 -9.76 -41.01
N TYR A 5 36.42 -8.55 -40.62
CA TYR A 5 35.47 -7.53 -40.20
C TYR A 5 34.82 -6.93 -41.45
N ALA A 6 33.52 -6.63 -41.40
CA ALA A 6 32.85 -5.87 -42.45
C ALA A 6 33.35 -4.42 -42.37
N LEU A 7 33.64 -3.82 -43.53
CA LEU A 7 34.11 -2.44 -43.65
C LEU A 7 33.03 -1.63 -44.38
N ASP A 8 32.81 -0.39 -43.96
CA ASP A 8 31.89 0.55 -44.62
C ASP A 8 32.52 1.16 -45.90
N ALA A 9 31.77 2.05 -46.55
CA ALA A 9 32.19 2.68 -47.81
C ALA A 9 33.44 3.56 -47.66
N ASP A 10 33.78 3.98 -46.44
CA ASP A 10 34.95 4.80 -46.13
C ASP A 10 36.15 3.94 -45.68
N GLY A 11 35.96 2.61 -45.57
CA GLY A 11 37.00 1.66 -45.19
C GLY A 11 37.13 1.47 -43.68
N ASP A 12 36.21 2.03 -42.90
CA ASP A 12 36.16 1.86 -41.45
C ASP A 12 35.40 0.58 -41.09
N VAL A 13 35.71 -0.02 -39.94
CA VAL A 13 35.03 -1.24 -39.48
C VAL A 13 33.56 -0.93 -39.18
N GLU A 14 32.63 -1.60 -39.85
CA GLU A 14 31.20 -1.52 -39.55
C GLU A 14 30.94 -2.05 -38.14
N MET A 15 30.81 -1.15 -37.18
CA MET A 15 30.36 -1.42 -35.82
C MET A 15 28.83 -1.65 -35.84
N SER A 16 28.42 -2.80 -36.37
CA SER A 16 27.00 -3.21 -36.49
C SER A 16 26.33 -3.57 -35.15
N THR A 17 27.07 -3.53 -34.04
CA THR A 17 26.55 -3.74 -32.69
C THR A 17 26.56 -2.41 -31.92
N PRO A 18 25.39 -1.87 -31.53
CA PRO A 18 25.34 -0.79 -30.56
C PRO A 18 26.11 -1.23 -29.31
N GLN A 19 27.10 -0.46 -28.87
CA GLN A 19 27.74 -0.72 -27.60
C GLN A 19 26.66 -0.68 -26.52
N PRO A 20 26.44 -1.76 -25.76
CA PRO A 20 25.43 -1.75 -24.71
C PRO A 20 25.84 -0.72 -23.66
N VAL A 21 25.05 0.35 -23.56
CA VAL A 21 25.16 1.34 -22.48
C VAL A 21 24.63 0.66 -21.22
N TYR A 22 25.54 0.10 -20.42
CA TYR A 22 25.16 -0.50 -19.15
C TYR A 22 25.05 0.58 -18.08
N GLU A 23 23.86 0.68 -17.50
CA GLU A 23 23.61 1.46 -16.30
C GLU A 23 24.54 0.97 -15.17
N PHE A 24 25.26 1.89 -14.53
CA PHE A 24 26.13 1.56 -13.41
C PHE A 24 25.28 1.09 -12.21
N ILE A 25 25.28 -0.22 -11.96
CA ILE A 25 24.56 -0.80 -10.82
C ILE A 25 25.39 -0.58 -9.55
N LYS A 26 25.01 0.42 -8.75
CA LYS A 26 25.68 0.76 -7.49
C LYS A 26 25.26 -0.18 -6.36
N ALA A 27 26.23 -0.66 -5.59
CA ALA A 27 25.96 -1.40 -4.35
C ALA A 27 25.35 -0.49 -3.28
N PRO A 28 24.36 -0.96 -2.50
CA PRO A 28 23.78 -0.18 -1.41
C PRO A 28 24.81 0.03 -0.30
N LYS A 29 24.66 1.12 0.45
CA LYS A 29 25.58 1.45 1.55
C LYS A 29 24.93 1.24 2.90
N LEU A 30 25.56 0.47 3.79
CA LEU A 30 25.10 0.30 5.16
C LEU A 30 25.72 1.39 6.04
N ALA A 31 24.95 2.44 6.31
CA ALA A 31 25.38 3.61 7.08
C ALA A 31 25.03 3.56 8.58
N SER A 32 24.10 2.70 8.99
CA SER A 32 23.72 2.58 10.41
C SER A 32 23.38 1.15 10.80
N TRP A 33 23.52 0.87 12.10
CA TRP A 33 23.31 -0.47 12.69
C TRP A 33 21.97 -0.62 13.43
N ASP A 34 21.05 0.33 13.24
CA ASP A 34 19.67 0.18 13.71
C ASP A 34 18.91 -0.84 12.84
N GLN A 35 17.88 -1.47 13.41
CA GLN A 35 17.19 -2.56 12.73
C GLN A 35 16.46 -2.12 11.46
N ALA A 36 15.93 -0.90 11.38
CA ALA A 36 15.21 -0.44 10.21
C ALA A 36 16.18 -0.28 9.02
N SER A 37 17.33 0.34 9.24
CA SER A 37 18.36 0.47 8.21
C SER A 37 18.93 -0.86 7.76
N LEU A 38 19.10 -1.82 8.67
CA LEU A 38 19.56 -3.16 8.32
C LEU A 38 18.55 -3.91 7.42
N ILE A 39 17.25 -3.76 7.70
CA ILE A 39 16.19 -4.36 6.87
C ILE A 39 16.17 -3.73 5.49
N VAL A 40 16.23 -2.39 5.42
CA VAL A 40 16.27 -1.65 4.15
C VAL A 40 17.50 -2.06 3.33
N TRP A 41 18.68 -2.01 3.94
CA TRP A 41 19.93 -2.41 3.28
C TRP A 41 19.87 -3.86 2.81
N ASN A 42 19.33 -4.81 3.59
CA ASN A 42 19.21 -6.20 3.16
C ASN A 42 18.31 -6.36 1.93
N ARG A 43 17.17 -5.67 1.89
CA ARG A 43 16.27 -5.67 0.71
C ARG A 43 16.97 -5.06 -0.52
N GLU A 44 17.66 -3.94 -0.35
CA GLU A 44 18.42 -3.30 -1.43
C GLU A 44 19.59 -4.18 -1.90
N TRP A 45 20.25 -4.90 -0.99
CA TRP A 45 21.33 -5.84 -1.29
C TRP A 45 20.81 -7.01 -2.13
N GLU A 46 19.69 -7.62 -1.78
CA GLU A 46 19.06 -8.67 -2.59
C GLU A 46 18.64 -8.19 -3.98
N GLN A 47 18.13 -6.96 -4.09
CA GLN A 47 17.82 -6.33 -5.38
C GLN A 47 19.09 -6.08 -6.20
N TYR A 48 20.16 -5.61 -5.57
CA TYR A 48 21.47 -5.42 -6.18
C TYR A 48 21.99 -6.75 -6.76
N LEU A 49 21.97 -7.83 -5.98
CA LEU A 49 22.40 -9.15 -6.44
C LEU A 49 21.57 -9.63 -7.64
N THR A 50 20.26 -9.38 -7.64
CA THR A 50 19.38 -9.74 -8.76
C THR A 50 19.76 -8.98 -10.03
N LYS A 51 20.04 -7.67 -9.92
CA LYS A 51 20.49 -6.85 -11.06
C LYS A 51 21.86 -7.31 -11.59
N ILE A 52 22.80 -7.64 -10.71
CA ILE A 52 24.12 -8.16 -11.12
C ILE A 52 23.98 -9.52 -11.82
N ARG A 53 23.16 -10.44 -11.30
CA ARG A 53 22.89 -11.72 -11.97
C ARG A 53 22.31 -11.53 -13.36
N HIS A 54 21.36 -10.61 -13.51
CA HIS A 54 20.80 -10.29 -14.82
C HIS A 54 21.87 -9.74 -15.77
N ARG A 55 22.69 -8.80 -15.32
CA ARG A 55 23.83 -8.29 -16.10
C ARG A 55 24.77 -9.41 -16.53
N CYS A 56 25.17 -10.30 -15.62
CA CYS A 56 26.03 -11.46 -15.93
C CYS A 56 25.38 -12.38 -16.97
N SER A 57 24.07 -12.60 -16.91
CA SER A 57 23.35 -13.43 -17.90
C SER A 57 23.35 -12.84 -19.31
N VAL A 58 23.38 -11.51 -19.43
CA VAL A 58 23.37 -10.80 -20.73
C VAL A 58 24.79 -10.61 -21.28
N THR A 59 25.77 -10.35 -20.40
CA THR A 59 27.15 -10.01 -20.78
C THR A 59 28.09 -11.22 -20.85
N GLY A 60 27.75 -12.33 -20.17
CA GLY A 60 28.66 -13.44 -19.94
C GLY A 60 29.74 -13.17 -18.89
N GLU A 61 29.67 -12.04 -18.16
CA GLU A 61 30.61 -11.73 -17.08
C GLU A 61 30.48 -12.71 -15.90
N SER A 62 31.60 -12.99 -15.22
CA SER A 62 31.57 -13.77 -13.98
C SER A 62 30.92 -12.98 -12.85
N PHE A 63 29.94 -13.60 -12.18
CA PHE A 63 29.24 -13.00 -11.06
C PHE A 63 30.19 -12.58 -9.93
N GLU A 64 31.15 -13.43 -9.58
CA GLU A 64 32.13 -13.17 -8.52
C GLU A 64 33.06 -12.00 -8.85
N GLY A 65 33.30 -11.72 -10.12
CA GLY A 65 34.16 -10.61 -10.56
C GLY A 65 33.45 -9.25 -10.57
N VAL A 66 32.11 -9.23 -10.64
CA VAL A 66 31.32 -8.00 -10.79
C VAL A 66 30.59 -7.61 -9.50
N VAL A 67 30.26 -8.59 -8.66
CA VAL A 67 29.56 -8.34 -7.39
C VAL A 67 30.46 -7.62 -6.41
N ALA A 68 29.93 -6.56 -5.78
CA ALA A 68 30.61 -5.89 -4.68
C ALA A 68 30.68 -6.82 -3.46
N THR A 69 31.70 -6.65 -2.64
CA THR A 69 31.78 -7.34 -1.35
C THR A 69 30.81 -6.72 -0.35
N VAL A 70 30.25 -7.54 0.53
CA VAL A 70 29.40 -7.07 1.63
C VAL A 70 30.20 -6.12 2.50
N LYS A 71 31.44 -6.48 2.85
CA LYS A 71 32.36 -5.63 3.59
C LYS A 71 32.61 -4.28 2.92
N GLY A 72 32.72 -4.25 1.59
CA GLY A 72 32.88 -3.00 0.83
C GLY A 72 31.61 -2.14 0.75
N SER A 73 30.45 -2.71 1.06
CA SER A 73 29.16 -2.02 1.10
C SER A 73 28.86 -1.38 2.47
N VAL A 74 29.60 -1.76 3.52
CA VAL A 74 29.44 -1.22 4.88
C VAL A 74 30.30 0.03 5.05
N GLU A 75 29.74 1.08 5.65
CA GLU A 75 30.54 2.28 5.94
C GLU A 75 31.67 1.97 6.93
N PRO A 76 32.88 2.56 6.77
CA PRO A 76 34.04 2.22 7.59
C PRO A 76 33.79 2.31 9.10
N ALA A 77 33.11 3.37 9.55
CA ALA A 77 32.78 3.57 10.97
C ALA A 77 31.86 2.46 11.53
N VAL A 78 30.89 2.02 10.72
CA VAL A 78 29.99 0.91 11.10
C VAL A 78 30.76 -0.41 11.11
N LEU A 79 31.61 -0.63 10.11
CA LEU A 79 32.41 -1.84 10.00
C LEU A 79 33.40 -2.00 11.16
N GLU A 80 34.10 -0.93 11.55
CA GLU A 80 35.01 -0.92 12.70
C GLU A 80 34.29 -1.26 14.01
N THR A 81 33.11 -0.66 14.20
CA THR A 81 32.26 -0.90 15.38
C THR A 81 31.75 -2.35 15.39
N LEU A 82 31.28 -2.84 14.23
CA LEU A 82 30.81 -4.22 14.07
C LEU A 82 31.91 -5.24 14.35
N ALA A 83 33.08 -5.04 13.75
CA ALA A 83 34.23 -5.95 13.89
C ALA A 83 34.68 -6.02 15.35
N THR A 84 34.86 -4.87 15.99
CA THR A 84 35.36 -4.76 17.36
C THR A 84 34.36 -5.31 18.38
N TYR A 85 33.10 -4.87 18.33
CA TYR A 85 32.16 -5.12 19.42
C TYR A 85 31.23 -6.31 19.20
N VAL A 86 30.85 -6.60 17.95
CA VAL A 86 29.91 -7.70 17.65
C VAL A 86 30.66 -8.97 17.28
N LEU A 87 31.61 -8.88 16.34
CA LEU A 87 32.36 -10.04 15.87
C LEU A 87 33.58 -10.36 16.73
N LYS A 88 34.06 -9.40 17.53
CA LYS A 88 35.26 -9.50 18.38
C LYS A 88 36.51 -9.93 17.59
N LYS A 89 36.66 -9.36 16.39
CA LYS A 89 37.75 -9.65 15.45
C LYS A 89 38.34 -8.35 14.91
N ARG A 90 39.57 -8.43 14.40
CA ARG A 90 40.14 -7.35 13.58
C ARG A 90 39.37 -7.24 12.27
N VAL A 91 39.21 -6.01 11.77
CA VAL A 91 38.51 -5.72 10.51
C VAL A 91 39.07 -6.56 9.36
N GLU A 92 40.39 -6.78 9.31
CA GLU A 92 41.06 -7.62 8.31
C GLU A 92 40.51 -9.06 8.26
N ASN A 93 40.17 -9.64 9.41
CA ASN A 93 39.74 -11.03 9.56
C ASN A 93 38.22 -11.21 9.44
N VAL A 94 37.47 -10.13 9.24
CA VAL A 94 36.02 -10.18 9.01
C VAL A 94 35.76 -10.54 7.56
N ASP A 95 34.96 -11.58 7.35
CA ASP A 95 34.48 -12.01 6.04
C ASP A 95 33.05 -11.49 5.77
N ASP A 96 32.65 -11.55 4.49
CA ASP A 96 31.33 -11.09 4.05
C ASP A 96 30.20 -11.97 4.64
N ALA A 97 30.48 -13.26 4.86
CA ALA A 97 29.53 -14.22 5.38
C ALA A 97 29.15 -13.93 6.85
N GLU A 98 30.12 -13.55 7.68
CA GLU A 98 29.90 -13.16 9.07
C GLU A 98 29.10 -11.87 9.19
N ILE A 99 29.37 -10.88 8.32
CA ILE A 99 28.59 -9.64 8.28
C ILE A 99 27.14 -9.97 7.93
N LEU A 100 26.90 -10.72 6.84
CA LEU A 100 25.55 -11.13 6.44
C LEU A 100 24.84 -11.93 7.53
N ALA A 101 25.55 -12.84 8.21
CA ALA A 101 24.99 -13.62 9.29
C ALA A 101 24.50 -12.72 10.44
N GLN A 102 25.26 -11.68 10.80
CA GLN A 102 24.83 -10.72 11.82
C GLN A 102 23.67 -9.84 11.36
N VAL A 103 23.68 -9.38 10.11
CA VAL A 103 22.57 -8.62 9.53
C VAL A 103 21.29 -9.46 9.57
N HIS A 104 21.32 -10.69 9.04
CA HIS A 104 20.17 -11.60 9.04
C HIS A 104 19.69 -11.91 10.45
N LYS A 105 20.60 -12.16 11.40
CA LYS A 105 20.25 -12.42 12.80
C LYS A 105 19.46 -11.25 13.38
N ARG A 106 19.92 -10.02 13.15
CA ARG A 106 19.30 -8.80 13.69
C ARG A 106 18.00 -8.42 12.98
N CYS A 107 17.90 -8.66 11.67
CA CYS A 107 16.67 -8.44 10.89
C CYS A 107 15.54 -9.41 11.28
N ARG A 108 15.89 -10.62 11.73
CA ARG A 108 14.94 -11.68 12.11
C ARG A 108 14.67 -11.78 13.61
N SER A 109 15.35 -10.97 14.42
CA SER A 109 15.14 -10.90 15.87
C SER A 109 14.17 -9.78 16.24
N LEU A 110 13.47 -9.97 17.35
CA LEU A 110 12.68 -8.92 17.98
C LEU A 110 13.60 -7.75 18.39
N LYS A 111 13.08 -6.52 18.31
CA LYS A 111 13.75 -5.35 18.88
C LYS A 111 13.95 -5.58 20.38
N ASN A 112 15.21 -5.62 20.81
CA ASN A 112 15.60 -5.80 22.22
C ASN A 112 15.06 -7.08 22.88
N ASP A 113 14.81 -8.14 22.11
CA ASP A 113 14.15 -9.38 22.59
C ASP A 113 12.78 -9.13 23.27
N PHE A 114 12.19 -7.96 23.03
CA PHE A 114 10.94 -7.54 23.63
C PHE A 114 9.79 -7.87 22.68
N ILE A 115 8.79 -8.60 23.17
CA ILE A 115 7.54 -8.80 22.45
C ILE A 115 6.67 -7.57 22.70
N PRO A 116 6.45 -6.69 21.70
CA PRO A 116 5.55 -5.55 21.88
C PRO A 116 4.11 -6.05 22.03
N ASP A 117 3.24 -5.18 22.56
CA ASP A 117 1.79 -5.40 22.45
C ASP A 117 1.41 -5.32 20.96
N ILE A 118 1.38 -6.48 20.32
CA ILE A 118 1.13 -6.67 18.89
C ILE A 118 -0.22 -6.07 18.50
N THR A 119 -1.24 -6.27 19.33
CA THR A 119 -2.59 -5.75 19.06
C THR A 119 -2.60 -4.23 18.99
N THR A 120 -1.95 -3.55 19.95
CA THR A 120 -1.90 -2.09 19.95
C THR A 120 -0.98 -1.52 18.88
N LEU A 121 0.12 -2.21 18.55
CA LEU A 121 1.02 -1.85 17.47
C LEU A 121 0.24 -1.77 16.15
N PHE A 122 -0.40 -2.87 15.77
CA PHE A 122 -1.13 -2.95 14.50
C PHE A 122 -2.34 -2.03 14.46
N ARG A 123 -3.07 -1.86 15.57
CA ARG A 123 -4.18 -0.88 15.64
C ARG A 123 -3.72 0.56 15.33
N LYS A 124 -2.49 0.91 15.71
CA LYS A 124 -1.92 2.24 15.45
C LYS A 124 -1.36 2.36 14.04
N SER A 125 -0.64 1.34 13.56
CA SER A 125 0.16 1.42 12.34
C SER A 125 -0.51 0.85 11.09
N LEU A 126 -1.39 -0.15 11.21
CA LEU A 126 -2.05 -0.80 10.09
C LEU A 126 -3.45 -0.23 9.90
N LYS A 127 -3.67 0.44 8.76
CA LYS A 127 -4.97 0.98 8.36
C LYS A 127 -5.17 0.77 6.88
N MET A 128 -6.38 0.35 6.49
CA MET A 128 -6.77 0.29 5.09
C MET A 128 -7.06 1.72 4.59
N ASP A 129 -6.37 2.14 3.53
CA ASP A 129 -6.50 3.50 3.00
C ASP A 129 -7.77 3.63 2.14
N MET A 130 -8.79 4.28 2.70
CA MET A 130 -10.07 4.49 2.02
C MET A 130 -10.04 5.60 0.96
N GLN A 131 -8.95 6.35 0.81
CA GLN A 131 -8.77 7.32 -0.27
C GLN A 131 -8.43 6.65 -1.60
N VAL A 132 -7.94 5.40 -1.56
CA VAL A 132 -7.73 4.59 -2.76
C VAL A 132 -9.10 4.09 -3.24
N ASP A 133 -9.47 4.55 -4.44
CA ASP A 133 -10.72 4.23 -5.14
C ASP A 133 -10.73 2.81 -5.69
N ASP A 134 -9.60 2.36 -6.24
CA ASP A 134 -9.39 0.99 -6.67
C ASP A 134 -9.32 0.03 -5.47
N CYS A 135 -10.34 -0.85 -5.37
CA CYS A 135 -10.43 -1.85 -4.31
C CYS A 135 -9.26 -2.83 -4.35
N ASP A 136 -8.80 -3.19 -5.53
CA ASP A 136 -7.71 -4.13 -5.72
C ASP A 136 -6.40 -3.56 -5.16
N ALA A 137 -6.04 -2.34 -5.58
CA ALA A 137 -4.89 -1.63 -5.06
C ALA A 137 -5.00 -1.40 -3.54
N ARG A 138 -6.17 -1.02 -3.03
CA ARG A 138 -6.39 -0.76 -1.61
C ARG A 138 -6.14 -2.00 -0.74
N VAL A 139 -6.71 -3.14 -1.13
CA VAL A 139 -6.54 -4.40 -0.38
C VAL A 139 -5.09 -4.89 -0.51
N PHE A 140 -4.48 -4.78 -1.69
CA PHE A 140 -3.07 -5.13 -1.88
C PHE A 140 -2.12 -4.31 -0.99
N GLN A 141 -2.28 -2.99 -0.97
CA GLN A 141 -1.47 -2.08 -0.13
C GLN A 141 -1.66 -2.36 1.36
N TYR A 142 -2.85 -2.77 1.79
CA TYR A 142 -3.13 -3.16 3.16
C TYR A 142 -2.29 -4.39 3.60
N PHE A 143 -2.27 -5.46 2.80
CA PHE A 143 -1.46 -6.65 3.08
C PHE A 143 0.05 -6.39 2.96
N GLN A 144 0.45 -5.53 2.01
CA GLN A 144 1.83 -5.07 1.90
C GLN A 144 2.27 -4.30 3.16
N SER A 145 1.42 -3.40 3.66
CA SER A 145 1.67 -2.63 4.89
C SER A 145 1.78 -3.54 6.10
N PHE A 146 0.92 -4.56 6.22
CA PHE A 146 1.03 -5.59 7.25
C PHE A 146 2.41 -6.25 7.22
N THR A 147 2.83 -6.75 6.05
CA THR A 147 4.11 -7.46 5.89
C THR A 147 5.29 -6.56 6.24
N LYS A 148 5.25 -5.30 5.82
CA LYS A 148 6.25 -4.29 6.19
C LYS A 148 6.32 -4.08 7.71
N ILE A 149 5.19 -3.94 8.40
CA ILE A 149 5.15 -3.77 9.87
C ILE A 149 5.73 -5.00 10.57
N VAL A 150 5.44 -6.21 10.09
CA VAL A 150 6.00 -7.45 10.63
C VAL A 150 7.53 -7.44 10.50
N GLU A 151 8.04 -7.11 9.32
CA GLU A 151 9.47 -7.10 9.05
C GLU A 151 10.19 -6.03 9.86
N ASP A 152 9.70 -4.79 9.84
CA ASP A 152 10.31 -3.63 10.50
C ASP A 152 10.39 -3.79 12.03
N ASN A 153 9.62 -4.70 12.62
CA ASN A 153 9.60 -5.00 14.06
C ASN A 153 10.17 -6.38 14.43
N GLY A 154 10.68 -7.15 13.47
CA GLY A 154 11.23 -8.47 13.78
C GLY A 154 10.19 -9.52 14.19
N LEU A 155 8.91 -9.33 13.80
CA LEU A 155 7.79 -10.18 14.23
C LEU A 155 7.59 -11.42 13.34
N GLN A 156 8.53 -11.73 12.44
CA GLN A 156 8.41 -12.81 11.47
C GLN A 156 8.22 -14.18 12.14
N ALA A 157 8.86 -14.41 13.30
CA ALA A 157 8.72 -15.64 14.05
C ALA A 157 7.39 -15.76 14.83
N LEU A 158 6.62 -14.67 14.96
CA LEU A 158 5.35 -14.66 15.70
C LEU A 158 4.14 -14.65 14.76
N ILE A 159 4.20 -13.86 13.68
CA ILE A 159 3.08 -13.58 12.77
C ILE A 159 3.51 -13.47 11.30
N GLY A 160 4.74 -13.91 10.97
CA GLY A 160 5.22 -13.96 9.60
C GLY A 160 4.60 -15.10 8.78
N GLY A 161 4.74 -15.04 7.46
CA GLY A 161 4.32 -16.11 6.53
C GLY A 161 5.36 -17.23 6.45
N GLY A 162 5.81 -17.74 7.60
CA GLY A 162 6.94 -18.67 7.72
C GLY A 162 6.75 -20.03 7.03
N ASN A 163 7.68 -20.96 7.29
CA ASN A 163 7.64 -22.29 6.67
C ASN A 163 6.35 -23.05 7.08
N ALA A 164 5.51 -23.39 6.08
CA ALA A 164 4.25 -24.12 6.26
C ALA A 164 4.41 -25.49 6.97
N ALA A 165 5.60 -26.09 6.93
CA ALA A 165 5.93 -27.34 7.60
C ALA A 165 6.46 -27.17 9.04
N GLY A 166 6.58 -25.94 9.54
CA GLY A 166 7.12 -25.66 10.86
C GLY A 166 6.14 -25.96 12.02
N PRO A 167 6.63 -26.42 13.18
CA PRO A 167 5.80 -26.50 14.38
C PRO A 167 5.28 -25.10 14.75
N GLY A 168 3.98 -24.99 15.03
CA GLY A 168 3.34 -23.71 15.37
C GLY A 168 2.92 -22.83 14.18
N TYR A 169 3.16 -23.25 12.93
CA TYR A 169 2.75 -22.49 11.74
C TYR A 169 1.25 -22.14 11.74
N LYS A 170 0.39 -23.10 12.12
CA LYS A 170 -1.06 -22.87 12.19
C LYS A 170 -1.44 -21.80 13.21
N ASP A 171 -0.77 -21.76 14.36
CA ASP A 171 -1.05 -20.78 15.40
C ASP A 171 -0.54 -19.39 15.01
N GLN A 172 0.65 -19.32 14.40
CA GLN A 172 1.19 -18.08 13.82
C GLN A 172 0.25 -17.53 12.73
N MET A 173 -0.19 -18.39 11.81
CA MET A 173 -1.09 -18.01 10.74
C MET A 173 -2.46 -17.57 11.28
N LYS A 174 -2.92 -18.20 12.36
CA LYS A 174 -4.14 -17.78 13.06
C LYS A 174 -4.00 -16.40 13.71
N ALA A 175 -2.89 -16.13 14.38
CA ALA A 175 -2.61 -14.80 14.93
C ALA A 175 -2.52 -13.75 13.80
N ARG A 176 -1.83 -14.08 12.71
CA ARG A 176 -1.70 -13.25 11.50
C ARG A 176 -3.06 -12.89 10.90
N CYS A 177 -3.91 -13.89 10.62
CA CYS A 177 -5.26 -13.68 10.09
C CYS A 177 -6.14 -12.88 11.05
N ALA A 178 -6.04 -13.13 12.36
CA ALA A 178 -6.80 -12.38 13.36
C ALA A 178 -6.42 -10.88 13.37
N ILE A 179 -5.14 -10.54 13.31
CA ILE A 179 -4.68 -9.14 13.24
C ILE A 179 -5.14 -8.49 11.93
N LEU A 180 -5.05 -9.21 10.81
CA LEU A 180 -5.52 -8.71 9.51
C LEU A 180 -7.02 -8.41 9.54
N VAL A 181 -7.85 -9.28 10.13
CA VAL A 181 -9.31 -9.04 10.23
C VAL A 181 -9.64 -7.89 11.18
N GLU A 182 -8.95 -7.82 12.33
CA GLU A 182 -9.23 -6.83 13.37
C GLU A 182 -9.05 -5.38 12.87
N ASN A 183 -8.13 -5.18 11.92
CA ASN A 183 -7.74 -3.86 11.40
C ASN A 183 -8.36 -3.51 10.03
N ILE A 184 -9.31 -4.31 9.53
CA ILE A 184 -10.04 -4.01 8.29
C ILE A 184 -10.87 -2.73 8.45
N GLN A 185 -10.83 -1.89 7.42
CA GLN A 185 -11.77 -0.79 7.25
C GLN A 185 -12.47 -0.89 5.89
N PRO A 186 -13.72 -0.42 5.76
CA PRO A 186 -14.57 0.14 6.80
C PRO A 186 -15.12 -0.93 7.77
N ALA A 187 -15.67 -0.51 8.92
CA ALA A 187 -16.18 -1.42 9.95
C ALA A 187 -17.27 -2.39 9.44
N MET A 188 -18.08 -1.98 8.45
CA MET A 188 -19.05 -2.85 7.80
C MET A 188 -18.39 -4.01 7.04
N LEU A 189 -17.28 -3.75 6.33
CA LEU A 189 -16.50 -4.80 5.67
C LEU A 189 -15.97 -5.78 6.71
N LYS A 190 -15.33 -5.25 7.77
CA LYS A 190 -14.83 -6.07 8.89
C LYS A 190 -15.91 -7.01 9.44
N GLN A 191 -17.07 -6.48 9.82
CA GLN A 191 -18.15 -7.28 10.39
C GLN A 191 -18.70 -8.34 9.42
N GLN A 192 -18.70 -8.05 8.12
CA GLN A 192 -19.11 -9.02 7.11
C GLN A 192 -18.08 -10.15 6.99
N ILE A 193 -16.80 -9.81 6.91
CA ILE A 193 -15.69 -10.79 6.85
C ILE A 193 -15.67 -11.65 8.12
N GLU A 194 -15.82 -11.07 9.31
CA GLU A 194 -15.91 -11.81 10.58
C GLU A 194 -17.04 -12.83 10.58
N ARG A 195 -18.22 -12.45 10.06
CA ARG A 195 -19.37 -13.36 9.94
C ARG A 195 -19.08 -14.51 8.97
N LEU A 196 -18.54 -14.21 7.79
CA LEU A 196 -18.21 -15.22 6.79
C LEU A 196 -17.17 -16.22 7.32
N ILE A 197 -16.12 -15.73 7.97
CA ILE A 197 -15.08 -16.57 8.58
C ILE A 197 -15.67 -17.46 9.70
N LYS A 198 -16.67 -16.97 10.44
CA LYS A 198 -17.29 -17.71 11.53
C LYS A 198 -18.20 -18.83 11.03
N TYR A 199 -18.99 -18.58 9.98
CA TYR A 199 -20.07 -19.47 9.57
C TYR A 199 -19.81 -20.24 8.27
N GLU A 200 -19.02 -19.71 7.33
CA GLU A 200 -18.88 -20.27 5.98
C GLU A 200 -17.43 -20.62 5.63
N ARG A 201 -16.49 -19.69 5.76
CA ARG A 201 -15.10 -19.78 5.25
C ARG A 201 -14.09 -19.89 6.39
N ARG A 202 -14.10 -21.01 7.10
CA ARG A 202 -13.27 -21.22 8.31
C ARG A 202 -11.78 -21.31 8.02
N GLU A 203 -11.43 -21.74 6.81
CA GLU A 203 -10.06 -21.86 6.29
C GLU A 203 -9.31 -20.53 6.30
N CYS A 204 -10.02 -19.39 6.11
CA CYS A 204 -9.46 -18.04 6.18
C CYS A 204 -8.89 -17.67 7.56
N LYS A 205 -9.14 -18.49 8.61
CA LYS A 205 -8.48 -18.32 9.91
C LYS A 205 -7.03 -18.77 9.91
N THR A 206 -6.63 -19.63 8.97
CA THR A 206 -5.30 -20.25 8.92
C THR A 206 -4.70 -20.18 7.52
N ASP A 207 -5.23 -19.29 6.68
CA ASP A 207 -4.81 -19.08 5.31
C ASP A 207 -5.05 -17.60 4.97
N ASP A 208 -3.98 -16.82 4.92
CA ASP A 208 -4.04 -15.39 4.64
C ASP A 208 -4.25 -15.09 3.15
N ALA A 209 -3.94 -16.03 2.25
CA ALA A 209 -4.26 -15.92 0.83
C ALA A 209 -5.77 -16.10 0.59
N ALA A 210 -6.38 -17.10 1.21
CA ALA A 210 -7.84 -17.25 1.18
C ALA A 210 -8.56 -16.05 1.83
N LEU A 211 -7.98 -15.50 2.91
CA LEU A 211 -8.48 -14.28 3.54
C LEU A 211 -8.37 -13.07 2.61
N PHE A 212 -7.26 -12.93 1.88
CA PHE A 212 -7.07 -11.87 0.90
C PHE A 212 -8.17 -11.88 -0.16
N ASP A 213 -8.43 -13.04 -0.77
CA ASP A 213 -9.46 -13.21 -1.79
C ASP A 213 -10.86 -12.85 -1.26
N LEU A 214 -11.17 -13.31 -0.03
CA LEU A 214 -12.44 -13.01 0.62
C LEU A 214 -12.63 -11.50 0.87
N ILE A 215 -11.59 -10.83 1.37
CA ILE A 215 -11.64 -9.37 1.61
C ILE A 215 -11.83 -8.64 0.29
N LEU A 216 -11.10 -9.03 -0.75
CA LEU A 216 -11.16 -8.40 -2.06
C LEU A 216 -12.55 -8.54 -2.70
N GLU A 217 -13.13 -9.74 -2.67
CA GLU A 217 -14.47 -10.02 -3.18
C GLU A 217 -15.51 -9.09 -2.53
N HIS A 218 -15.53 -9.03 -1.20
CA HIS A 218 -16.51 -8.23 -0.47
C HIS A 218 -16.24 -6.72 -0.52
N ALA A 219 -14.98 -6.29 -0.60
CA ALA A 219 -14.63 -4.89 -0.80
C ALA A 219 -15.18 -4.37 -2.13
N ARG A 220 -15.04 -5.13 -3.22
CA ARG A 220 -15.60 -4.78 -4.54
C ARG A 220 -17.12 -4.68 -4.50
N VAL A 221 -17.79 -5.65 -3.87
CA VAL A 221 -19.26 -5.63 -3.72
C VAL A 221 -19.70 -4.38 -2.98
N GLN A 222 -19.06 -4.05 -1.87
CA GLN A 222 -19.38 -2.85 -1.10
C GLN A 222 -19.16 -1.56 -1.89
N GLN A 223 -18.04 -1.45 -2.62
CA GLN A 223 -17.75 -0.30 -3.47
C GLN A 223 -18.80 -0.13 -4.57
N ARG A 224 -19.22 -1.22 -5.23
CA ARG A 224 -20.28 -1.19 -6.25
C ARG A 224 -21.59 -0.63 -5.70
N PHE A 225 -22.02 -1.10 -4.52
CA PHE A 225 -23.22 -0.57 -3.88
C PHE A 225 -23.10 0.90 -3.51
N HIS A 226 -21.92 1.33 -3.03
CA HIS A 226 -21.66 2.73 -2.72
C HIS A 226 -21.77 3.60 -3.97
N VAL A 227 -21.07 3.26 -5.06
CA VAL A 227 -21.13 4.02 -6.33
C VAL A 227 -22.56 4.08 -6.87
N GLN A 228 -23.25 2.94 -6.94
CA GLN A 228 -24.65 2.90 -7.41
C GLN A 228 -25.59 3.75 -6.56
N SER A 229 -25.35 3.84 -5.25
CA SER A 229 -26.17 4.67 -4.34
C SER A 229 -25.92 6.16 -4.56
N VAL A 230 -24.68 6.56 -4.87
CA VAL A 230 -24.30 7.95 -5.12
C VAL A 230 -24.83 8.40 -6.49
N GLU A 231 -24.68 7.58 -7.53
CA GLU A 231 -25.18 7.89 -8.89
C GLU A 231 -26.70 8.09 -8.93
N ARG A 232 -27.46 7.35 -8.12
CA ARG A 232 -28.93 7.51 -8.02
C ARG A 232 -29.36 8.83 -7.40
N VAL A 233 -28.47 9.50 -6.65
CA VAL A 233 -28.78 10.77 -5.95
C VAL A 233 -28.40 11.99 -6.79
N VAL A 234 -27.50 11.85 -7.78
CA VAL A 234 -27.17 12.94 -8.72
C VAL A 234 -28.23 12.96 -9.84
N PRO A 235 -29.05 14.02 -9.98
CA PRO A 235 -29.96 14.11 -11.11
C PRO A 235 -29.13 14.15 -12.40
N GLN A 236 -29.42 13.26 -13.34
CA GLN A 236 -28.97 13.38 -14.73
C GLN A 236 -29.34 14.77 -15.23
N ALA A 237 -28.37 15.69 -15.25
CA ALA A 237 -28.47 16.90 -16.02
C ALA A 237 -28.54 16.46 -17.48
N ARG A 238 -29.76 16.37 -18.01
CA ARG A 238 -30.06 16.16 -19.43
C ARG A 238 -29.10 17.00 -20.26
N GLU A 239 -28.26 16.34 -21.03
CA GLU A 239 -27.57 16.93 -22.16
C GLU A 239 -28.64 17.55 -23.07
N GLN A 240 -28.70 18.89 -23.07
CA GLN A 240 -29.53 19.63 -24.00
C GLN A 240 -28.75 19.76 -25.30
N GLN A 241 -29.18 19.03 -26.33
CA GLN A 241 -28.89 19.38 -27.71
C GLN A 241 -29.43 20.80 -28.01
N PRO A 242 -28.70 21.65 -28.75
CA PRO A 242 -29.16 22.98 -29.09
C PRO A 242 -29.99 22.92 -30.38
N GLN A 243 -31.27 23.26 -30.33
CA GLN A 243 -32.00 23.69 -31.51
C GLN A 243 -32.79 24.98 -31.29
N GLN A 244 -32.25 25.99 -31.96
CA GLN A 244 -32.78 27.29 -32.31
C GLN A 244 -34.30 27.34 -32.48
N GLN A 245 -34.94 28.37 -31.91
CA GLN A 245 -35.65 29.38 -32.70
C GLN A 245 -36.20 30.48 -31.81
N GLY A 246 -35.63 31.68 -31.95
CA GLY A 246 -36.23 32.91 -31.47
C GLY A 246 -36.86 33.68 -32.62
N LYS A 247 -38.12 34.08 -32.42
CA LYS A 247 -38.64 35.45 -32.52
C LYS A 247 -39.96 35.56 -33.29
N ARG A 248 -41.03 35.85 -32.56
CA ARG A 248 -42.07 36.79 -33.01
C ARG A 248 -42.42 37.73 -31.86
N SER A 249 -42.27 39.03 -32.13
CA SER A 249 -42.56 40.13 -31.21
C SER A 249 -43.94 40.75 -31.44
N ALA A 250 -44.44 41.35 -30.37
CA ALA A 250 -45.45 42.42 -30.26
C ALA A 250 -46.92 41.97 -30.36
N LYS A 251 -47.81 42.31 -29.42
CA LYS A 251 -48.12 43.65 -28.90
C LYS A 251 -48.80 43.65 -27.50
N SER A 252 -48.63 44.81 -26.86
CA SER A 252 -49.20 45.39 -25.62
C SER A 252 -50.65 45.07 -25.26
N VAL A 253 -50.99 44.95 -23.96
CA VAL A 253 -51.70 46.01 -23.17
C VAL A 253 -52.02 45.53 -21.72
N LYS A 254 -51.64 46.40 -20.76
CA LYS A 254 -52.13 46.71 -19.39
C LYS A 254 -51.83 45.85 -18.14
N ALA A 255 -51.36 46.63 -17.15
CA ALA A 255 -51.59 46.64 -15.69
C ALA A 255 -50.52 46.00 -14.80
N THR A 256 -49.85 46.85 -14.02
CA THR A 256 -48.98 46.55 -12.87
C THR A 256 -49.69 45.70 -11.81
N PRO A 257 -48.98 44.77 -11.13
CA PRO A 257 -48.44 45.12 -9.81
C PRO A 257 -47.08 44.48 -9.43
N THR A 258 -46.54 45.01 -8.35
CA THR A 258 -45.46 44.57 -7.46
C THR A 258 -45.63 43.18 -6.83
N ALA A 259 -44.50 42.60 -6.42
CA ALA A 259 -44.26 41.43 -5.54
C ALA A 259 -44.63 40.05 -6.16
N GLU A 260 -43.93 38.94 -5.88
CA GLU A 260 -44.09 38.18 -4.64
C GLU A 260 -43.06 37.03 -4.54
N LYS A 261 -42.50 36.86 -3.34
CA LYS A 261 -41.75 35.66 -2.93
C LYS A 261 -42.70 34.47 -2.93
N LYS A 262 -42.35 33.39 -3.62
CA LYS A 262 -43.09 32.12 -3.59
C LYS A 262 -43.20 31.60 -2.15
N ALA A 263 -44.42 31.52 -1.62
CA ALA A 263 -44.73 30.98 -0.31
C ALA A 263 -44.43 29.47 -0.25
N ARG A 264 -43.71 29.05 0.80
CA ARG A 264 -43.49 27.63 1.13
C ARG A 264 -44.66 27.14 1.97
N THR A 265 -45.28 26.03 1.60
CA THR A 265 -46.32 25.37 2.39
C THR A 265 -45.74 24.84 3.71
N PRO A 266 -46.39 25.07 4.86
CA PRO A 266 -45.90 24.60 6.16
C PRO A 266 -46.01 23.07 6.32
N PRO A 267 -45.23 22.46 7.24
CA PRO A 267 -45.20 21.02 7.46
C PRO A 267 -46.57 20.45 7.88
N ARG A 268 -46.91 19.25 7.38
CA ARG A 268 -48.21 18.59 7.64
C ARG A 268 -48.46 18.25 9.10
N ASP A 269 -47.41 17.97 9.87
CA ASP A 269 -47.51 17.57 11.28
C ASP A 269 -47.38 18.77 12.26
N GLY A 270 -47.37 20.00 11.73
CA GLY A 270 -47.20 21.22 12.50
C GLY A 270 -45.75 21.47 12.95
N CYS A 271 -45.50 22.68 13.46
CA CYS A 271 -44.21 23.10 14.01
C CYS A 271 -43.81 22.22 15.20
N LEU A 272 -42.54 21.78 15.25
CA LEU A 272 -42.04 20.86 16.27
C LEU A 272 -42.12 21.41 17.71
N VAL A 273 -42.15 22.73 17.88
CA VAL A 273 -42.17 23.38 19.20
C VAL A 273 -43.60 23.70 19.68
N GLY A 274 -44.46 24.19 18.79
CA GLY A 274 -45.82 24.66 19.15
C GLY A 274 -46.98 23.94 18.47
N LYS A 275 -46.71 22.93 17.63
CA LYS A 275 -47.68 22.19 16.78
C LYS A 275 -48.57 23.07 15.87
N GLY A 276 -48.22 24.34 15.66
CA GLY A 276 -48.94 25.25 14.76
C GLY A 276 -48.54 25.09 13.30
N ALA A 277 -49.38 25.55 12.36
CA ALA A 277 -49.15 25.45 10.91
C ALA A 277 -48.12 26.48 10.39
N HIS A 278 -46.90 26.47 10.93
CA HIS A 278 -45.78 27.33 10.55
C HIS A 278 -44.46 26.55 10.58
N TRP A 279 -43.41 27.09 9.95
CA TRP A 279 -42.07 26.51 10.01
C TRP A 279 -41.34 26.89 11.30
N LEU A 280 -40.33 26.11 11.71
CA LEU A 280 -39.62 26.29 12.99
C LEU A 280 -38.94 27.66 13.11
N ASP A 281 -38.44 28.19 12.00
CA ASP A 281 -37.83 29.52 11.86
C ASP A 281 -38.82 30.69 12.00
N GLU A 282 -40.13 30.41 11.91
CA GLU A 282 -41.21 31.38 12.10
C GLU A 282 -42.00 31.12 13.41
N CYS A 283 -41.48 30.28 14.31
CA CYS A 283 -42.18 29.89 15.53
C CYS A 283 -42.10 30.99 16.60
N PRO A 284 -43.24 31.60 17.01
CA PRO A 284 -43.24 32.69 17.99
C PRO A 284 -42.85 32.25 19.41
N THR A 285 -42.83 30.94 19.68
CA THR A 285 -42.48 30.34 20.97
C THR A 285 -41.06 29.79 21.00
N ALA A 286 -40.34 29.79 19.88
CA ALA A 286 -38.97 29.31 19.82
C ALA A 286 -38.01 30.40 20.33
N THR A 287 -37.64 30.33 21.61
CA THR A 287 -36.54 31.15 22.13
C THR A 287 -35.24 30.64 21.52
N ALA A 288 -34.53 31.49 20.77
CA ALA A 288 -33.24 31.15 20.18
C ALA A 288 -32.23 30.81 21.29
N GLY A 289 -31.72 29.57 21.28
CA GLY A 289 -30.61 29.09 22.09
C GLY A 289 -29.48 28.65 21.21
#